data_AF-A0A4Q5TFD5-F1
#
_entry.id   AF-A0A4Q5TFD5-F1
#
_cell.length_a   1.000
_cell.length_b   1.000
_cell.length_c   1.000
_cell.angle_alpha   90.00
_cell.angle_beta   90.00
_cell.angle_gamma   90.00
#
_symmetry.space_group_name_H-M   'P 1'
#
loop_
_entity.id
_entity.type
_entity.pdbx_description
1 polymer ?
#
loop_
_entity_poly.entity_id
_entity_poly.type
_entity_poly.pdbx_seq_one_letter_code
_entity_poly.pdbx_strand_id
1 'polypeptide(L)'
;MKRSKELRILRGVTAIRIIAGMTLQNLAVYLGVSKSLLSMVENGQRYLPQAALYKLTQLQMAFNTMPAGYRKATEASSTPKYDGVRIGRATKSGHSLHLSQLKYELVRMESKHAAIQEAICLLSWALENMSLPAGSAERTALEFQLFQLKRKVPACSGQKHSVLRAKIALLEELVEKVEVPEETILPARILQLPMLNRSNLPRLSSFMGTG
;
A
#
# COMPACT_ATOMS: atom_id res chain seq x y z
N MET A 1 -7.57 -2.97 -21.98
CA MET A 1 -6.99 -4.08 -21.19
C MET A 1 -7.51 -4.24 -19.76
N LYS A 2 -8.24 -3.29 -19.15
CA LYS A 2 -8.70 -3.43 -17.74
C LYS A 2 -9.89 -4.39 -17.56
N ARG A 3 -10.89 -4.35 -18.46
CA ARG A 3 -12.10 -5.19 -18.38
C ARG A 3 -11.86 -6.70 -18.49
N SER A 4 -10.83 -7.14 -19.21
CA SER A 4 -10.51 -8.57 -19.34
C SER A 4 -9.91 -9.17 -18.05
N LYS A 5 -9.27 -8.36 -17.20
CA LYS A 5 -8.82 -8.78 -15.87
C LYS A 5 -10.01 -8.89 -14.90
N GLU A 6 -10.92 -7.92 -14.92
CA GLU A 6 -12.16 -7.95 -14.12
C GLU A 6 -13.03 -9.17 -14.43
N LEU A 7 -13.17 -9.54 -15.71
CA LEU A 7 -13.92 -10.74 -16.11
C LEU A 7 -13.22 -12.06 -15.73
N ARG A 8 -11.88 -12.09 -15.63
CA ARG A 8 -11.15 -13.29 -15.16
C ARG A 8 -11.30 -13.51 -13.66
N ILE A 9 -11.41 -12.45 -12.86
CA ILE A 9 -11.65 -12.54 -11.41
C ILE A 9 -12.98 -13.26 -11.11
N LEU A 10 -13.93 -13.20 -12.05
CA LEU A 10 -15.27 -13.79 -11.91
C LEU A 10 -15.38 -15.25 -12.40
N ARG A 11 -14.27 -15.94 -12.74
CA ARG A 11 -14.31 -17.33 -13.22
C ARG A 11 -13.31 -18.24 -12.50
N GLY A 12 -13.69 -19.50 -12.31
CA GLY A 12 -12.81 -20.55 -11.79
C GLY A 12 -12.51 -20.44 -10.29
N VAL A 13 -11.25 -20.68 -9.91
CA VAL A 13 -10.78 -20.79 -8.52
C VAL A 13 -11.04 -19.51 -7.72
N THR A 14 -10.80 -18.34 -8.33
CA THR A 14 -11.02 -17.04 -7.70
C THR A 14 -12.49 -16.81 -7.32
N ALA A 15 -13.42 -17.22 -8.19
CA ALA A 15 -14.84 -17.09 -7.93
C ALA A 15 -15.27 -17.97 -6.74
N ILE A 16 -14.84 -19.23 -6.71
CA ILE A 16 -15.13 -20.15 -5.61
C ILE A 16 -14.56 -19.61 -4.29
N ARG A 17 -13.34 -19.06 -4.30
CA ARG A 17 -12.73 -18.43 -3.12
C ARG A 17 -13.57 -17.28 -2.58
N ILE A 18 -13.99 -16.38 -3.47
CA ILE A 18 -14.75 -15.18 -3.13
C ILE A 18 -16.13 -15.58 -2.58
N ILE A 19 -16.82 -16.50 -3.25
CA ILE A 19 -18.13 -17.03 -2.81
C ILE A 19 -18.01 -17.71 -1.44
N ALA A 20 -16.92 -18.44 -1.20
CA ALA A 20 -16.64 -19.08 0.07
C ALA A 20 -16.20 -18.12 1.18
N GLY A 21 -15.98 -16.83 0.89
CA GLY A 21 -15.48 -15.85 1.86
C GLY A 21 -14.07 -16.18 2.37
N MET A 22 -13.28 -16.96 1.63
CA MET A 22 -11.96 -17.41 2.08
C MET A 22 -10.86 -16.44 1.66
N THR A 23 -9.89 -16.23 2.55
CA THR A 23 -8.63 -15.58 2.16
C THR A 23 -7.80 -16.52 1.27
N LEU A 24 -6.86 -15.97 0.51
CA LEU A 24 -5.96 -16.77 -0.33
C LEU A 24 -5.15 -17.77 0.51
N GLN A 25 -4.76 -17.41 1.73
CA GLN A 25 -4.05 -18.29 2.64
C GLN A 25 -4.93 -19.46 3.08
N ASN A 26 -6.17 -19.19 3.50
CA ASN A 26 -7.06 -20.22 4.01
C ASN A 26 -7.44 -21.24 2.93
N LEU A 27 -7.69 -20.77 1.71
CA LEU A 27 -7.97 -21.67 0.59
C LEU A 27 -6.73 -22.50 0.22
N ALA A 28 -5.53 -21.92 0.26
CA ALA A 28 -4.29 -22.66 0.01
C ALA A 28 -4.07 -23.79 1.02
N VAL A 29 -4.30 -23.52 2.32
CA VAL A 29 -4.24 -24.54 3.38
C VAL A 29 -5.26 -25.65 3.13
N TYR A 30 -6.52 -25.30 2.82
CA TYR A 30 -7.57 -26.28 2.54
C TYR A 30 -7.22 -27.21 1.37
N LEU A 31 -6.71 -26.61 0.27
CA LEU A 31 -6.31 -27.35 -0.93
C LEU A 31 -5.00 -28.14 -0.74
N GLY A 32 -4.21 -27.85 0.30
CA GLY A 32 -2.90 -28.46 0.53
C GLY A 32 -1.84 -27.97 -0.45
N VAL A 33 -1.89 -26.70 -0.85
CA VAL A 33 -0.93 -26.07 -1.78
C VAL A 33 -0.32 -24.81 -1.17
N SER A 34 0.78 -24.33 -1.73
CA SER A 34 1.36 -23.06 -1.27
C SER A 34 0.53 -21.86 -1.73
N LYS A 35 0.49 -20.80 -0.90
CA LYS A 35 -0.16 -19.52 -1.24
C LYS A 35 0.33 -18.94 -2.56
N SER A 36 1.64 -19.06 -2.83
CA SER A 36 2.25 -18.59 -4.08
C SER A 36 1.71 -19.35 -5.29
N LEU A 37 1.61 -20.68 -5.21
CA LEU A 37 1.02 -21.49 -6.28
C LEU A 37 -0.42 -21.09 -6.55
N LEU A 38 -1.24 -20.94 -5.49
CA LEU A 38 -2.63 -20.51 -5.64
C LEU A 38 -2.73 -19.10 -6.26
N SER A 39 -1.84 -18.18 -5.89
CA SER A 39 -1.79 -16.85 -6.50
C SER A 39 -1.46 -16.91 -8.00
N MET A 40 -0.51 -17.76 -8.41
CA MET A 40 -0.17 -17.96 -9.82
C MET A 40 -1.34 -18.58 -10.60
N VAL A 41 -2.08 -19.49 -9.98
CA VAL A 41 -3.29 -20.10 -10.56
C VAL A 41 -4.38 -19.05 -10.76
N GLU A 42 -4.69 -18.21 -9.77
CA GLU A 42 -5.70 -17.14 -9.91
C GLU A 42 -5.33 -16.13 -11.01
N ASN A 43 -4.02 -15.94 -11.25
CA ASN A 43 -3.49 -15.10 -12.33
C ASN A 43 -3.42 -15.82 -13.70
N GLY A 44 -3.78 -17.10 -13.78
CA GLY A 44 -3.72 -17.90 -15.00
C GLY A 44 -2.30 -18.24 -15.47
N GLN A 45 -1.31 -18.21 -14.57
CA GLN A 45 0.09 -18.49 -14.86
C GLN A 45 0.46 -19.97 -14.67
N ARG A 46 -0.29 -20.72 -13.85
CA ARG A 46 -0.08 -22.15 -13.57
C ARG A 46 -1.39 -22.89 -13.40
N TYR A 47 -1.33 -24.21 -13.53
CA TYR A 47 -2.45 -25.12 -13.25
C TYR A 47 -2.37 -25.68 -11.81
N LEU A 48 -3.53 -26.02 -11.25
CA LEU A 48 -3.62 -26.69 -9.95
C LEU A 48 -3.28 -28.19 -10.10
N PRO A 49 -2.62 -28.79 -9.09
CA PRO A 49 -2.49 -30.24 -9.00
C PRO A 49 -3.87 -30.92 -8.97
N GLN A 50 -3.97 -32.12 -9.54
CA GLN A 50 -5.23 -32.85 -9.65
C GLN A 50 -5.91 -33.10 -8.30
N ALA A 51 -5.14 -33.42 -7.25
CA ALA A 51 -5.66 -33.59 -5.90
C ALA A 51 -6.30 -32.31 -5.34
N ALA A 52 -5.72 -31.14 -5.64
CA ALA A 52 -6.28 -29.85 -5.25
C ALA A 52 -7.53 -29.51 -6.07
N LEU A 53 -7.56 -29.86 -7.37
CA LEU A 53 -8.76 -29.71 -8.20
C LEU A 53 -9.93 -30.52 -7.66
N TYR A 54 -9.69 -31.76 -7.21
CA TYR A 54 -10.73 -32.60 -6.62
C TYR A 54 -11.30 -32.00 -5.32
N LYS A 55 -10.45 -31.47 -4.44
CA LYS A 55 -10.93 -30.74 -3.25
C LYS A 55 -11.71 -29.48 -3.60
N LEU A 56 -11.28 -28.75 -4.64
CA LEU A 56 -11.96 -27.56 -5.11
C LEU A 56 -13.36 -27.89 -5.66
N THR A 57 -13.52 -28.99 -6.40
CA THR A 57 -14.83 -29.42 -6.90
C THR A 57 -15.74 -29.89 -5.78
N GLN A 58 -15.22 -30.61 -4.78
CA GLN A 58 -15.98 -30.97 -3.58
C GLN A 58 -16.49 -29.72 -2.84
N LEU A 59 -15.62 -28.72 -2.66
CA LEU A 59 -15.99 -27.45 -2.04
C LEU A 59 -17.12 -26.77 -2.85
N GLN A 60 -16.99 -26.72 -4.18
CA GLN A 60 -18.00 -26.14 -5.06
C GLN A 60 -19.34 -26.89 -4.98
N MET A 61 -19.31 -28.22 -4.94
CA MET A 61 -20.52 -29.04 -4.78
C MET A 61 -21.20 -28.77 -3.43
N ALA A 62 -20.43 -28.68 -2.34
CA ALA A 62 -20.97 -28.36 -1.02
C ALA A 62 -21.63 -26.97 -0.97
N PHE A 63 -21.05 -25.97 -1.63
CA PHE A 63 -21.69 -24.65 -1.76
C PHE A 63 -22.97 -24.72 -2.60
N ASN A 64 -22.98 -25.52 -3.66
CA ASN A 64 -24.14 -25.71 -4.54
C ASN A 64 -25.26 -26.56 -3.92
N THR A 65 -25.04 -27.20 -2.77
CA THR A 65 -26.10 -27.88 -2.00
C THR A 65 -26.59 -27.06 -0.81
N MET A 66 -25.91 -25.95 -0.45
CA MET A 66 -26.38 -25.09 0.64
C MET A 66 -27.72 -24.41 0.31
N PRO A 67 -28.63 -24.24 1.29
CA PRO A 67 -29.91 -23.56 1.11
C PRO A 67 -29.74 -22.12 0.61
N ALA A 68 -30.65 -21.65 -0.25
CA ALA A 68 -30.57 -20.33 -0.89
C ALA A 68 -30.45 -19.14 0.09
N GLY A 69 -30.94 -19.30 1.34
CA GLY A 69 -30.79 -18.30 2.40
C GLY A 69 -29.33 -18.02 2.80
N TYR A 70 -28.47 -19.04 2.78
CA TYR A 70 -27.05 -18.90 3.10
C TYR A 70 -26.24 -18.31 1.94
N ARG A 71 -26.65 -18.56 0.69
CA ARG A 71 -25.99 -18.01 -0.51
C ARG A 71 -26.14 -16.49 -0.64
N LYS A 72 -27.30 -15.95 -0.24
CA LYS A 72 -27.55 -14.49 -0.28
C LYS A 72 -26.68 -13.70 0.70
N ALA A 73 -26.30 -14.31 1.84
CA ALA A 73 -25.44 -13.66 2.83
C ALA A 73 -23.98 -13.55 2.38
N THR A 74 -23.47 -14.52 1.60
CA THR A 74 -22.10 -14.49 1.06
C THR A 74 -21.98 -13.58 -0.16
N GLU A 75 -23.00 -13.53 -1.03
CA GLU A 75 -23.03 -12.59 -2.18
C GLU A 75 -23.12 -11.12 -1.74
N ALA A 76 -23.84 -10.82 -0.65
CA ALA A 76 -23.95 -9.45 -0.13
C ALA A 76 -22.65 -8.90 0.51
N SER A 77 -21.68 -9.78 0.81
CA SER A 77 -20.44 -9.43 1.52
C SER A 77 -19.22 -9.31 0.58
N SER A 78 -19.29 -9.80 -0.66
CA SER A 78 -18.09 -10.14 -1.42
C SER A 78 -17.47 -9.01 -2.25
N THR A 79 -18.10 -7.83 -2.33
CA THR A 79 -17.47 -6.65 -2.93
C THR A 79 -17.72 -5.43 -2.06
N PRO A 80 -16.68 -4.79 -1.48
CA PRO A 80 -16.87 -3.44 -0.98
C PRO A 80 -17.41 -2.62 -2.13
N LYS A 81 -18.57 -1.97 -1.95
CA LYS A 81 -19.11 -1.03 -2.94
C LYS A 81 -17.97 -0.09 -3.31
N TYR A 82 -17.72 0.05 -4.61
CA TYR A 82 -16.68 0.93 -5.12
C TYR A 82 -16.98 2.36 -4.67
N ASP A 83 -16.32 2.76 -3.59
CA ASP A 83 -16.39 4.12 -3.07
C ASP A 83 -15.24 4.90 -3.71
N GLY A 84 -15.54 5.51 -4.85
CA GLY A 84 -14.58 6.30 -5.62
C GLY A 84 -13.95 7.43 -4.79
N VAL A 85 -14.67 7.93 -3.77
CA VAL A 85 -14.18 8.98 -2.87
C VAL A 85 -13.09 8.43 -1.94
N ARG A 86 -13.32 7.26 -1.33
CA ARG A 86 -12.31 6.59 -0.49
C ARG A 86 -11.05 6.22 -1.28
N ILE A 87 -11.21 5.73 -2.50
CA ILE A 87 -10.09 5.38 -3.38
C ILE A 87 -9.32 6.64 -3.76
N GLY A 88 -10.01 7.71 -4.16
CA GLY A 88 -9.39 9.01 -4.48
C GLY A 88 -8.58 9.58 -3.32
N ARG A 89 -9.12 9.55 -2.09
CA ARG A 89 -8.39 9.97 -0.87
C ARG A 89 -7.16 9.11 -0.62
N ALA A 90 -7.29 7.78 -0.72
CA ALA A 90 -6.15 6.87 -0.51
C ALA A 90 -5.05 7.09 -1.55
N THR A 91 -5.41 7.28 -2.83
CA THR A 91 -4.46 7.58 -3.90
C THR A 91 -3.78 8.93 -3.69
N LYS A 92 -4.53 9.99 -3.34
CA LYS A 92 -3.96 11.31 -3.02
C LYS A 92 -3.00 11.25 -1.83
N SER A 93 -3.38 10.53 -0.77
CA SER A 93 -2.53 10.32 0.40
C SER A 93 -1.26 9.55 0.05
N GLY A 94 -1.35 8.53 -0.80
CA GLY A 94 -0.20 7.78 -1.28
C GLY A 94 0.77 8.65 -2.09
N HIS A 95 0.26 9.47 -3.00
CA HIS A 95 1.08 10.40 -3.78
C HIS A 95 1.71 11.49 -2.89
N SER A 96 0.98 12.04 -1.92
CA SER A 96 1.50 13.02 -0.96
C SER A 96 2.65 12.45 -0.12
N LEU A 97 2.51 11.21 0.37
CA LEU A 97 3.58 10.54 1.12
C LEU A 97 4.79 10.24 0.23
N HIS A 98 4.58 9.83 -1.02
CA HIS A 98 5.69 9.60 -1.94
C HIS A 98 6.42 10.91 -2.29
N LEU A 99 5.68 12.00 -2.46
CA LEU A 99 6.23 13.34 -2.68
C LEU A 99 7.09 13.79 -1.50
N SER A 100 6.63 13.61 -0.25
CA SER A 100 7.41 13.98 0.93
C SER A 100 8.70 13.16 1.06
N GLN A 101 8.67 11.88 0.70
CA GLN A 101 9.86 11.03 0.63
C GLN A 101 10.88 11.54 -0.39
N LEU A 102 10.44 11.89 -1.61
CA LEU A 102 11.33 12.41 -2.65
C LEU A 102 11.93 13.76 -2.28
N LYS A 103 11.15 14.66 -1.65
CA LYS A 103 11.65 15.94 -1.13
C LYS A 103 12.73 15.73 -0.07
N TYR A 104 12.50 14.83 0.87
CA TYR A 104 13.51 14.47 1.86
C TYR A 104 14.77 13.88 1.22
N GLU A 105 14.61 13.00 0.22
CA GLU A 105 15.74 12.42 -0.51
C GLU A 105 16.58 13.49 -1.23
N LEU A 106 15.92 14.47 -1.87
CA LEU A 106 16.60 15.59 -2.52
C LEU A 106 17.44 16.40 -1.52
N VAL A 107 16.85 16.84 -0.41
CA VAL A 107 17.55 17.61 0.64
C VAL A 107 18.74 16.81 1.20
N ARG A 108 18.53 15.51 1.45
CA ARG A 108 19.58 14.62 1.95
C ARG A 108 20.74 14.50 0.95
N MET A 109 20.45 14.39 -0.35
CA MET A 109 21.51 14.34 -1.36
C MET A 109 22.24 15.68 -1.50
N GLU A 110 21.52 16.80 -1.45
CA GLU A 110 22.11 18.14 -1.52
C GLU A 110 23.06 18.40 -0.34
N SER A 111 22.65 18.03 0.87
CA SER A 111 23.49 18.10 2.07
C SER A 111 24.75 17.23 1.93
N LYS A 112 24.62 15.99 1.44
CA LYS A 112 25.76 15.11 1.19
C LYS A 112 26.72 15.67 0.14
N HIS A 113 26.19 16.22 -0.95
CA HIS A 113 26.99 16.83 -1.99
C HIS A 113 27.77 18.04 -1.43
N ALA A 114 27.12 18.91 -0.68
CA ALA A 114 27.75 20.06 -0.03
C ALA A 114 28.90 19.62 0.90
N ALA A 115 28.66 18.63 1.77
CA ALA A 115 29.68 18.10 2.66
C ALA A 115 30.89 17.50 1.93
N ILE A 116 30.66 16.81 0.80
CA ILE A 116 31.75 16.28 -0.03
C ILE A 116 32.56 17.42 -0.67
N GLN A 117 31.90 18.45 -1.18
CA GLN A 117 32.57 19.61 -1.80
C GLN A 117 33.41 20.38 -0.77
N GLU A 118 32.87 20.60 0.42
CA GLU A 118 33.58 21.23 1.54
C GLU A 118 34.82 20.41 1.93
N ALA A 119 34.68 19.10 2.08
CA ALA A 119 35.81 18.22 2.39
C ALA A 119 36.88 18.22 1.28
N ILE A 120 36.47 18.25 0.01
CA ILE A 120 37.40 18.38 -1.13
C ILE A 120 38.16 19.70 -1.04
N CYS A 121 37.46 20.81 -0.77
CA CYS A 121 38.05 22.15 -0.66
C CYS A 121 39.07 22.23 0.48
N LEU A 122 38.71 21.71 1.66
CA LEU A 122 39.60 21.67 2.83
C LEU A 122 40.86 20.83 2.56
N LEU A 123 40.72 19.64 1.95
CA LEU A 123 41.86 18.79 1.63
C LEU A 123 42.76 19.40 0.54
N SER A 124 42.17 20.03 -0.49
CA SER A 124 42.98 20.73 -1.50
C SER A 124 43.75 21.90 -0.88
N TRP A 125 43.08 22.68 -0.03
CA TRP A 125 43.73 23.78 0.68
C TRP A 125 44.86 23.27 1.59
N ALA A 126 44.66 22.18 2.32
CA ALA A 126 45.68 21.59 3.17
C ALA A 126 46.90 21.11 2.37
N LEU A 127 46.68 20.48 1.20
CA LEU A 127 47.76 20.04 0.31
C LEU A 127 48.57 21.19 -0.30
N GLU A 128 47.95 22.35 -0.51
CA GLU A 128 48.60 23.54 -1.08
C GLU A 128 49.37 24.34 -0.02
N ASN A 129 48.84 24.44 1.20
CA ASN A 129 49.37 25.34 2.23
C ASN A 129 50.24 24.64 3.28
N MET A 130 50.07 23.33 3.50
CA MET A 130 50.96 22.59 4.37
C MET A 130 52.22 22.23 3.59
N SER A 131 53.38 22.67 4.09
CA SER A 131 54.70 22.36 3.52
C SER A 131 55.08 20.89 3.78
N LEU A 132 54.27 19.96 3.28
CA LEU A 132 54.51 18.53 3.38
C LEU A 132 55.52 18.12 2.30
N PRO A 133 56.63 17.44 2.66
CA PRO A 133 57.61 17.00 1.70
C PRO A 133 56.98 16.06 0.67
N ALA A 134 57.40 16.18 -0.59
CA ALA A 134 56.93 15.31 -1.65
C ALA A 134 57.28 13.84 -1.32
N GLY A 135 56.32 12.94 -1.49
CA GLY A 135 56.48 11.52 -1.16
C GLY A 135 56.33 11.17 0.32
N SER A 136 56.03 12.13 1.20
CA SER A 136 55.67 11.84 2.59
C SER A 136 54.41 10.99 2.71
N ALA A 137 54.35 10.16 3.75
CA ALA A 137 53.20 9.29 4.01
C ALA A 137 51.92 10.11 4.29
N GLU A 138 52.06 11.27 4.94
CA GLU A 138 50.97 12.18 5.24
C GLU A 138 50.38 12.78 3.96
N ARG A 139 51.23 13.24 3.04
CA ARG A 139 50.79 13.81 1.76
C ARG A 139 50.07 12.77 0.90
N THR A 140 50.63 11.57 0.79
CA THR A 140 50.02 10.49 0.00
C THR A 140 48.68 10.04 0.60
N ALA A 141 48.54 10.03 1.94
CA ALA A 141 47.27 9.76 2.59
C ALA A 141 46.20 10.82 2.27
N LEU A 142 46.55 12.11 2.31
CA LEU A 142 45.63 13.20 1.95
C LEU A 142 45.23 13.16 0.47
N GLU A 143 46.19 12.93 -0.43
CA GLU A 143 45.94 12.78 -1.87
C GLU A 143 45.00 11.60 -2.15
N PHE A 144 45.20 10.48 -1.44
CA PHE A 144 44.33 9.31 -1.55
C PHE A 144 42.91 9.60 -1.04
N GLN A 145 42.76 10.30 0.08
CA GLN A 145 41.45 10.72 0.58
C GLN A 145 40.74 11.66 -0.40
N LEU A 146 41.46 12.64 -0.96
CA LEU A 146 40.95 13.54 -1.98
C LEU A 146 40.47 12.78 -3.21
N PHE A 147 41.25 11.79 -3.67
CA PHE A 147 40.86 10.91 -4.78
C PHE A 147 39.57 10.14 -4.48
N GLN A 148 39.44 9.56 -3.27
CA GLN A 148 38.23 8.85 -2.87
C GLN A 148 37.00 9.76 -2.85
N LEU A 149 37.13 11.00 -2.35
CA LEU A 149 36.02 11.96 -2.33
C LEU A 149 35.63 12.38 -3.75
N LYS A 150 36.60 12.68 -4.61
CA LYS A 150 36.37 13.00 -6.03
C LYS A 150 35.64 11.86 -6.75
N ARG A 151 35.98 10.60 -6.45
CA ARG A 151 35.26 9.42 -6.99
C ARG A 151 33.80 9.32 -6.53
N LYS A 152 33.46 9.89 -5.36
CA LYS A 152 32.08 9.90 -4.83
C LYS A 152 31.22 11.03 -5.43
N VAL A 153 31.81 12.11 -5.95
CA VAL A 153 31.08 13.26 -6.53
C VAL A 153 30.07 12.86 -7.61
N PRO A 154 30.39 12.00 -8.61
CA PRO A 154 29.42 11.61 -9.64
C PRO A 154 28.19 10.88 -9.07
N ALA A 155 28.33 10.22 -7.92
CA ALA A 155 27.20 9.56 -7.27
C ALA A 155 26.17 10.56 -6.73
N CYS A 156 26.58 11.80 -6.47
CA CYS A 156 25.76 12.94 -6.07
C CYS A 156 25.72 14.02 -7.16
N SER A 157 25.76 13.62 -8.44
CA SER A 157 25.82 14.57 -9.55
C SER A 157 24.57 15.43 -9.67
N GLY A 158 24.74 16.63 -10.23
CA GLY A 158 23.63 17.53 -10.55
C GLY A 158 22.57 16.89 -11.47
N GLN A 159 22.95 15.90 -12.28
CA GLN A 159 22.01 15.14 -13.11
C GLN A 159 21.02 14.30 -12.28
N LYS A 160 21.45 13.73 -11.15
CA LYS A 160 20.53 13.03 -10.25
C LYS A 160 19.60 14.00 -9.52
N HIS A 161 20.12 15.19 -9.16
CA HIS A 161 19.31 16.24 -8.56
C HIS A 161 18.23 16.72 -9.53
N SER A 162 18.55 16.94 -10.81
CA SER A 162 17.58 17.36 -11.81
C SER A 162 16.51 16.29 -12.07
N VAL A 163 16.90 15.02 -12.13
CA VAL A 163 15.94 13.90 -12.25
C VAL A 163 14.98 13.85 -11.06
N LEU A 164 15.48 14.01 -9.83
CA LEU A 164 14.63 14.03 -8.64
C LEU A 164 13.71 15.24 -8.61
N ARG A 165 14.21 16.44 -8.96
CA ARG A 165 13.39 17.65 -9.08
C ARG A 165 12.28 17.49 -10.12
N ALA A 166 12.58 16.89 -11.27
CA ALA A 166 11.58 16.61 -12.30
C ALA A 166 10.50 15.63 -11.80
N LYS A 167 10.89 14.58 -11.06
CA LYS A 167 9.93 13.64 -10.45
C LYS A 167 9.04 14.33 -9.41
N ILE A 168 9.61 15.20 -8.58
CA ILE A 168 8.86 15.98 -7.58
C ILE A 168 7.84 16.87 -8.29
N ALA A 169 8.25 17.63 -9.31
CA ALA A 169 7.36 18.51 -10.07
C ALA A 169 6.18 17.75 -10.71
N LEU A 170 6.44 16.59 -11.33
CA LEU A 170 5.39 15.75 -11.91
C LEU A 170 4.40 15.23 -10.83
N LEU A 171 4.90 14.85 -9.66
CA LEU A 171 4.04 14.37 -8.58
C LEU A 171 3.24 15.49 -7.91
N GLU A 172 3.80 16.70 -7.82
CA GLU A 172 3.09 17.89 -7.36
C GLU A 172 1.88 18.17 -8.26
N GLU A 173 2.08 18.16 -9.58
CA GLU A 173 1.00 18.33 -10.56
C GLU A 173 -0.07 17.22 -10.44
N LEU A 174 0.34 15.96 -10.20
CA LEU A 174 -0.59 14.86 -10.01
C LEU A 174 -1.40 14.98 -8.72
N VAL A 175 -0.79 15.43 -7.61
CA VAL A 175 -1.49 15.62 -6.33
C VAL A 175 -2.50 16.76 -6.42
N GLU A 176 -2.18 17.81 -7.17
CA GLU A 176 -3.05 18.95 -7.42
C GLU A 176 -4.26 18.58 -8.29
N LYS A 177 -4.04 17.80 -9.35
CA LYS A 177 -5.10 17.31 -10.26
C LYS A 177 -6.07 16.32 -9.64
N VAL A 178 -5.74 15.70 -8.50
CA VAL A 178 -6.69 14.86 -7.75
C VAL A 178 -7.63 15.78 -6.97
N GLU A 179 -8.61 16.31 -7.69
CA GLU A 179 -9.83 16.89 -7.15
C GLU A 179 -10.60 15.75 -6.47
N VAL A 180 -10.49 15.66 -5.15
CA VAL A 180 -11.41 14.84 -4.37
C VAL A 180 -12.69 15.67 -4.35
N PRO A 181 -13.81 15.22 -4.95
CA PRO A 181 -15.06 15.93 -4.82
C PRO A 181 -15.29 16.13 -3.34
N GLU A 182 -15.35 17.40 -2.91
CA GLU A 182 -15.72 17.73 -1.54
C GLU A 182 -17.06 17.03 -1.34
N GLU A 183 -17.08 16.00 -0.49
CA GLU A 183 -18.34 15.53 0.04
C GLU A 183 -18.96 16.79 0.62
N THR A 184 -20.01 17.30 -0.02
CA THR A 184 -20.99 18.14 0.65
C THR A 184 -21.37 17.34 1.87
N ILE A 185 -20.69 17.63 2.97
CA ILE A 185 -21.08 17.25 4.31
C ILE A 185 -22.41 17.96 4.42
N LEU A 186 -23.48 17.29 3.98
CA LEU A 186 -24.82 17.65 4.37
C LEU A 186 -24.69 17.74 5.88
N PRO A 187 -24.83 18.95 6.47
CA PRO A 187 -24.65 19.12 7.88
C PRO A 187 -25.46 18.01 8.50
N ALA A 188 -24.85 17.22 9.37
CA ALA A 188 -25.54 16.21 10.13
C ALA A 188 -26.64 16.98 10.86
N ARG A 189 -27.81 17.10 10.22
CA ARG A 189 -29.06 17.46 10.85
C ARG A 189 -29.24 16.27 11.74
N ILE A 190 -28.75 16.46 12.96
CA ILE A 190 -29.06 15.69 14.14
C ILE A 190 -30.56 15.48 14.02
N LEU A 191 -30.94 14.30 13.51
CA LEU A 191 -32.26 13.76 13.74
C LEU A 191 -32.25 13.55 15.25
N GLN A 192 -32.59 14.61 15.98
CA GLN A 192 -33.10 14.53 17.33
C GLN A 192 -34.35 13.67 17.20
N LEU A 193 -34.14 12.35 17.17
CA LEU A 193 -35.21 11.41 17.37
C LEU A 193 -35.77 11.77 18.75
N PRO A 194 -37.06 12.15 18.84
CA PRO A 194 -37.65 12.42 20.14
C PRO A 194 -37.46 11.17 20.99
N MET A 195 -36.77 11.34 22.12
CA MET A 195 -36.65 10.35 23.16
C MET A 195 -38.06 9.86 23.50
N LEU A 196 -38.44 8.70 23.00
CA LEU A 196 -39.68 8.04 23.37
C LEU A 196 -39.63 7.81 24.88
N ASN A 197 -40.45 8.59 25.58
CA ASN A 197 -40.61 8.63 27.01
C ASN A 197 -41.00 7.23 27.51
N ARG A 198 -40.08 6.52 28.17
CA ARG A 198 -40.26 5.15 28.69
C ARG A 198 -41.11 5.09 29.97
N SER A 199 -42.00 6.05 30.22
CA SER A 199 -42.75 6.15 31.48
C SER A 199 -44.04 5.32 31.55
N ASN A 200 -44.46 4.63 30.49
CA ASN A 200 -45.68 3.81 30.49
C ASN A 200 -45.40 2.31 30.23
N LEU A 201 -44.66 1.67 31.13
CA LEU A 201 -44.74 0.21 31.27
C LEU A 201 -45.66 -0.13 32.45
N PRO A 202 -46.78 -0.83 32.24
CA PRO A 202 -47.67 -1.23 33.32
C PRO A 202 -46.94 -2.19 34.27
N ARG A 203 -46.93 -1.85 35.56
CA ARG A 203 -46.49 -2.75 36.63
C ARG A 203 -47.39 -3.98 36.63
N LEU A 204 -46.83 -5.14 36.26
CA LEU A 204 -47.43 -6.44 36.53
C LEU A 204 -47.38 -6.70 38.04
N SER A 205 -48.41 -6.28 38.74
CA SER A 205 -48.66 -6.69 40.13
C SER A 205 -49.30 -8.08 40.15
N SER A 206 -48.58 -9.02 40.75
CA SER A 206 -49.10 -10.04 41.67
C SER A 206 -50.36 -10.82 41.26
N PHE A 207 -50.17 -12.07 40.83
CA PHE A 207 -51.19 -13.11 41.01
C PHE A 207 -50.58 -14.22 41.89
N MET A 208 -50.78 -14.08 43.21
CA MET A 208 -50.75 -15.22 44.12
C MET A 208 -52.16 -15.82 44.12
N GLY A 209 -52.25 -17.12 43.87
CA GLY A 209 -53.45 -17.91 44.02
C GLY A 209 -53.08 -19.28 44.57
N THR A 210 -53.18 -19.41 45.88
CA THR A 210 -53.24 -20.68 46.62
C THR A 210 -54.57 -21.38 46.35
N GLY A 211 -54.51 -22.68 46.13
CA GLY A 211 -55.65 -23.60 46.06
C GLY A 211 -55.14 -25.02 45.85
#